data_AF-A0A2G6DTX6-F1
#
_entry.id   AF-A0A2G6DTX6-F1
#
_cell.length_a   1.000
_cell.length_b   1.000
_cell.length_c   1.000
_cell.angle_alpha   90.00
_cell.angle_beta   90.00
_cell.angle_gamma   90.00
#
_symmetry.space_group_name_H-M   'P 1'
#
loop_
_entity.id
_entity.type
_entity.pdbx_description
1 polymer ?
#
loop_
_entity_poly.entity_id
_entity_poly.type
_entity_poly.pdbx_seq_one_letter_code
_entity_poly.pdbx_strand_id
1 'polypeptide(L)'
;MSIISIFIDGVRHVLEPPEQVLAKANQALATLERYRHRLDEVATAMSALEVEDLVTVRDVALLVQRSEMLRRITDEIAGYATELGDDGRLVTLQMDDLDAGVGSQYLLVLADYLPNGHSQDDIVAVNARLHRLESQQLLDLSAILSCLGLAAHGGNLDSAITTRGIRQLHKIPRLPNLIIHRLVNRFGTLPRMLAADQEQLMRVEGVGEHRAQLIREGLTRLTESSVLEH
;
A
#
# COMPACT_ATOMS: atom_id res chain seq x y z
N MET A 1 30.24 4.30 32.45
CA MET A 1 29.09 4.78 31.64
C MET A 1 29.04 6.28 31.71
N SER A 2 29.36 6.96 30.62
CA SER A 2 29.15 8.40 30.45
C SER A 2 27.80 8.60 29.77
N ILE A 3 26.88 9.29 30.43
CA ILE A 3 25.57 9.65 29.85
C ILE A 3 25.71 11.05 29.28
N ILE A 4 25.36 11.24 28.00
CA ILE A 4 25.28 12.56 27.38
C ILE A 4 23.80 12.94 27.31
N SER A 5 23.45 14.14 27.78
CA SER A 5 22.09 14.68 27.69
C SER A 5 22.13 16.05 27.06
N ILE A 6 21.31 16.25 26.04
CA ILE A 6 21.08 17.52 25.36
C ILE A 6 19.78 18.13 25.89
N PHE A 7 19.78 19.43 26.16
CA PHE A 7 18.59 20.16 26.59
C PHE A 7 18.34 21.32 25.62
N ILE A 8 17.19 21.30 24.94
CA ILE A 8 16.78 22.35 24.00
C ILE A 8 15.30 22.66 24.26
N ASP A 9 14.95 23.93 24.42
CA ASP A 9 13.56 24.40 24.64
C ASP A 9 12.80 23.67 25.76
N GLY A 10 13.50 23.31 26.84
CA GLY A 10 12.94 22.57 27.97
C GLY A 10 12.76 21.07 27.73
N VAL A 11 13.11 20.56 26.55
CA VAL A 11 13.13 19.13 26.22
C VAL A 11 14.50 18.55 26.54
N ARG A 12 14.52 17.47 27.32
CA ARG A 12 15.73 16.68 27.59
C ARG A 12 15.78 15.50 26.64
N HIS A 13 16.85 15.39 25.88
CA HIS A 13 17.16 14.24 25.04
C HIS A 13 18.43 13.55 25.55
N VAL A 14 18.37 12.25 25.78
CA VAL A 14 19.52 11.45 26.25
C VAL A 14 20.09 10.75 25.03
N LEU A 15 21.37 11.01 24.72
CA LEU A 15 22.05 10.33 23.62
C LEU A 15 22.51 8.96 24.09
N GLU A 16 22.11 7.93 23.36
CA GLU A 16 22.57 6.58 23.61
C GLU A 16 23.94 6.34 22.95
N PRO A 17 24.76 5.41 23.46
CA PRO A 17 25.98 5.01 22.78
C PRO A 17 25.67 4.47 21.37
N PRO A 18 26.47 4.79 20.34
CA PRO A 18 26.21 4.36 18.96
C PRO A 18 26.02 2.85 18.81
N GLU A 19 26.76 2.03 19.57
CA GLU A 19 26.62 0.57 19.58
C GLU A 19 25.21 0.11 20.02
N GLN A 20 24.60 0.82 20.97
CA GLN A 20 23.26 0.52 21.47
C GLN A 20 22.18 0.93 20.45
N VAL A 21 22.33 2.09 19.83
CA VAL A 21 21.43 2.57 18.77
C VAL A 21 21.49 1.64 17.57
N LEU A 22 22.70 1.23 17.15
CA LEU A 22 22.90 0.29 16.06
C LEU A 22 22.28 -1.09 16.34
N ALA A 23 22.39 -1.59 17.57
CA ALA A 23 21.74 -2.84 17.96
C ALA A 23 20.21 -2.77 17.84
N LYS A 24 19.60 -1.66 18.28
CA LYS A 24 18.15 -1.41 18.12
C LYS A 24 17.76 -1.29 16.64
N ALA A 25 18.53 -0.55 15.85
CA ALA A 25 18.30 -0.39 14.41
C ALA A 25 18.32 -1.76 13.69
N ASN A 26 19.29 -2.61 13.98
CA ASN A 26 19.36 -3.96 13.41
C ASN A 26 18.17 -4.85 13.83
N GLN A 27 17.72 -4.75 15.08
CA GLN A 27 16.53 -5.47 15.55
C GLN A 27 15.25 -4.99 14.84
N ALA A 28 15.13 -3.67 14.65
CA ALA A 28 14.02 -3.06 13.94
C ALA A 28 14.03 -3.43 12.45
N LEU A 29 15.18 -3.40 11.77
CA LEU A 29 15.36 -3.85 10.38
C LEU A 29 14.95 -5.31 10.19
N ALA A 30 15.39 -6.21 11.07
CA ALA A 30 14.98 -7.62 11.01
C ALA A 30 13.45 -7.77 11.20
N THR A 31 12.83 -6.85 11.93
CA THR A 31 11.37 -6.81 12.09
C THR A 31 10.70 -6.25 10.84
N LEU A 32 11.25 -5.19 10.24
CA LEU A 32 10.78 -4.60 8.98
C LEU A 32 10.77 -5.65 7.86
N GLU A 33 11.84 -6.41 7.71
CA GLU A 33 11.96 -7.48 6.71
C GLU A 33 10.84 -8.54 6.85
N ARG A 34 10.59 -9.02 8.07
CA ARG A 34 9.48 -9.97 8.32
C ARG A 34 8.12 -9.36 8.01
N TYR A 35 7.90 -8.11 8.37
CA TYR A 35 6.66 -7.40 8.08
C TYR A 35 6.48 -7.17 6.57
N ARG A 36 7.57 -6.84 5.87
CA ARG A 36 7.59 -6.66 4.41
C ARG A 36 7.19 -7.93 3.69
N HIS A 37 7.79 -9.05 4.05
CA HIS A 37 7.45 -10.37 3.50
C HIS A 37 5.98 -10.71 3.74
N ARG A 38 5.50 -10.50 4.97
CA ARG A 38 4.09 -10.76 5.28
C ARG A 38 3.12 -9.84 4.53
N LEU A 39 3.51 -8.58 4.31
CA LEU A 39 2.73 -7.64 3.51
C LEU A 39 2.65 -8.09 2.04
N ASP A 40 3.76 -8.58 1.46
CA ASP A 40 3.76 -9.15 0.12
C ASP A 40 2.80 -10.34 0.00
N GLU A 41 2.86 -11.30 0.93
CA GLU A 41 1.95 -12.44 0.96
C GLU A 41 0.48 -12.01 0.97
N VAL A 42 0.13 -11.03 1.82
CA VAL A 42 -1.24 -10.51 1.91
C VAL A 42 -1.63 -9.75 0.65
N ALA A 43 -0.74 -8.95 0.06
CA ALA A 43 -1.02 -8.20 -1.17
C ALA A 43 -1.18 -9.12 -2.40
N THR A 44 -0.48 -10.25 -2.40
CA THR A 44 -0.59 -11.32 -3.38
C THR A 44 -1.92 -12.04 -3.23
N ALA A 45 -2.26 -12.55 -2.04
CA ALA A 45 -3.57 -13.17 -1.76
C ALA A 45 -4.75 -12.22 -2.09
N MET A 46 -4.61 -10.94 -1.75
CA MET A 46 -5.59 -9.90 -2.11
C MET A 46 -5.76 -9.77 -3.62
N SER A 47 -4.68 -9.92 -4.41
CA SER A 47 -4.76 -9.87 -5.87
C SER A 47 -5.59 -11.01 -6.44
N ALA A 48 -5.54 -12.21 -5.84
CA ALA A 48 -6.38 -13.32 -6.25
C ALA A 48 -7.86 -13.06 -5.96
N LEU A 49 -8.18 -12.59 -4.75
CA LEU A 49 -9.55 -12.19 -4.37
C LEU A 49 -10.10 -11.08 -5.28
N GLU A 50 -9.24 -10.13 -5.67
CA GLU A 50 -9.59 -9.03 -6.58
C GLU A 50 -9.98 -9.51 -7.97
N VAL A 51 -9.27 -10.52 -8.49
CA VAL A 51 -9.56 -11.13 -9.79
C VAL A 51 -10.86 -11.93 -9.75
N GLU A 52 -11.10 -12.64 -8.65
CA GLU A 52 -12.29 -13.46 -8.45
C GLU A 52 -13.53 -12.66 -8.01
N ASP A 53 -13.38 -11.35 -7.77
CA ASP A 53 -14.42 -10.47 -7.21
C ASP A 53 -14.97 -10.95 -5.85
N LEU A 54 -14.09 -11.49 -5.01
CA LEU A 54 -14.41 -12.05 -3.69
C LEU A 54 -13.84 -11.21 -2.53
N VAL A 55 -13.36 -9.99 -2.82
CA VAL A 55 -12.80 -9.11 -1.80
C VAL A 55 -13.86 -8.69 -0.80
N THR A 56 -13.50 -8.76 0.48
CA THR A 56 -14.26 -8.15 1.56
C THR A 56 -13.60 -6.88 2.07
N VAL A 57 -14.39 -6.06 2.73
CA VAL A 57 -13.92 -4.88 3.44
C VAL A 57 -12.85 -5.22 4.49
N ARG A 58 -12.95 -6.39 5.14
CA ARG A 58 -11.93 -6.90 6.08
C ARG A 58 -10.58 -7.09 5.41
N ASP A 59 -10.55 -7.63 4.19
CA ASP A 59 -9.30 -7.87 3.46
C ASP A 59 -8.59 -6.54 3.14
N VAL A 60 -9.36 -5.54 2.69
CA VAL A 60 -8.86 -4.17 2.47
C VAL A 60 -8.32 -3.58 3.77
N ALA A 61 -9.08 -3.67 4.87
CA ALA A 61 -8.69 -3.12 6.15
C ALA A 61 -7.42 -3.78 6.70
N LEU A 62 -7.26 -5.10 6.54
CA LEU A 62 -6.06 -5.83 6.92
C LEU A 62 -4.83 -5.41 6.09
N LEU A 63 -4.98 -5.26 4.78
CA LEU A 63 -3.89 -4.81 3.92
C LEU A 63 -3.43 -3.39 4.31
N VAL A 64 -4.39 -2.47 4.48
CA VAL A 64 -4.14 -1.09 4.95
C VAL A 64 -3.45 -1.08 6.32
N GLN A 65 -3.94 -1.91 7.25
CA GLN A 65 -3.35 -2.04 8.58
C GLN A 65 -1.88 -2.46 8.50
N ARG A 66 -1.57 -3.47 7.68
CA ARG A 66 -0.21 -4.01 7.54
C ARG A 66 0.73 -3.01 6.88
N SER A 67 0.27 -2.30 5.86
CA SER A 67 1.03 -1.19 5.25
C SER A 67 1.35 -0.09 6.27
N GLU A 68 0.39 0.26 7.14
CA GLU A 68 0.63 1.25 8.19
C GLU A 68 1.62 0.78 9.26
N MET A 69 1.52 -0.48 9.69
CA MET A 69 2.47 -1.05 10.65
C MET A 69 3.90 -1.05 10.08
N LEU A 70 4.05 -1.40 8.80
CA LEU A 70 5.35 -1.37 8.12
C LEU A 70 5.91 0.05 8.09
N ARG A 71 5.09 1.04 7.68
CA ARG A 71 5.50 2.46 7.67
C ARG A 71 6.00 2.95 9.03
N ARG A 72 5.32 2.59 10.13
CA ARG A 72 5.77 2.99 11.48
C ARG A 72 7.13 2.41 11.87
N ILE A 73 7.39 1.16 11.47
CA ILE A 73 8.69 0.53 11.70
C ILE A 73 9.76 1.26 10.87
N THR A 74 9.45 1.60 9.61
CA THR A 74 10.34 2.42 8.76
C THR A 74 10.65 3.76 9.42
N ASP A 75 9.64 4.48 9.93
CA ASP A 75 9.82 5.77 10.60
C ASP A 75 10.68 5.66 11.87
N GLU A 76 10.52 4.57 12.63
CA GLU A 76 11.34 4.29 13.81
C GLU A 76 12.81 4.03 13.43
N ILE A 77 13.05 3.24 12.39
CA ILE A 77 14.39 2.97 11.86
C ILE A 77 15.05 4.24 11.34
N ALA A 78 14.30 5.10 10.65
CA ALA A 78 14.78 6.40 10.18
C ALA A 78 15.23 7.29 11.35
N GLY A 79 14.53 7.22 12.49
CA GLY A 79 14.95 7.85 13.74
C GLY A 79 16.31 7.34 14.23
N TYR A 80 16.50 6.02 14.30
CA TYR A 80 17.79 5.43 14.69
C TYR A 80 18.92 5.78 13.71
N ALA A 81 18.65 5.76 12.40
CA ALA A 81 19.63 6.13 11.39
C ALA A 81 20.04 7.61 11.52
N THR A 82 19.10 8.49 11.86
CA THR A 82 19.37 9.91 12.11
C THR A 82 20.25 10.11 13.35
N GLU A 83 20.02 9.35 14.43
CA GLU A 83 20.86 9.40 15.65
C GLU A 83 22.28 8.87 15.40
N LEU A 84 22.43 7.86 14.54
CA LEU A 84 23.73 7.30 14.16
C LEU A 84 24.55 8.21 13.22
N GLY A 85 23.92 9.13 12.49
CA GLY A 85 24.59 9.99 11.53
C GLY A 85 25.30 9.19 10.43
N ASP A 86 26.60 9.42 10.24
CA ASP A 86 27.41 8.75 9.20
C ASP A 86 27.46 7.22 9.40
N ASP A 87 27.45 6.75 10.66
CA ASP A 87 27.43 5.32 10.98
C ASP A 87 26.09 4.65 10.62
N GLY A 88 25.04 5.45 10.39
CA GLY A 88 23.70 5.01 9.99
C GLY A 88 23.57 4.66 8.51
N ARG A 89 24.57 4.96 7.67
CA ARG A 89 24.46 4.83 6.21
C ARG A 89 23.99 3.44 5.73
N LEU A 90 24.50 2.36 6.34
CA LEU A 90 24.11 1.01 5.95
C LEU A 90 22.67 0.68 6.39
N VAL A 91 22.25 1.17 7.55
CA VAL A 91 20.89 1.03 8.07
C VAL A 91 19.90 1.70 7.12
N THR A 92 20.20 2.94 6.69
CA THR A 92 19.37 3.67 5.71
C THR A 92 19.25 2.91 4.39
N LEU A 93 20.36 2.41 3.84
CA LEU A 93 20.33 1.67 2.57
C LEU A 93 19.47 0.40 2.66
N GLN A 94 19.59 -0.36 3.74
CA GLN A 94 18.77 -1.56 3.95
C GLN A 94 17.29 -1.24 4.17
N MET A 95 16.99 -0.15 4.89
CA MET A 95 15.64 0.33 5.09
C MET A 95 15.00 0.76 3.77
N ASP A 96 15.71 1.55 2.96
CA ASP A 96 15.24 2.04 1.67
C ASP A 96 14.94 0.88 0.70
N ASP A 97 15.80 -0.15 0.68
CA ASP A 97 15.59 -1.35 -0.12
C ASP A 97 14.32 -2.12 0.30
N LEU A 98 14.02 -2.18 1.60
CA LEU A 98 12.82 -2.82 2.14
C LEU A 98 11.54 -2.00 1.91
N ASP A 99 11.61 -0.67 2.01
CA ASP A 99 10.47 0.24 1.83
C ASP A 99 10.15 0.52 0.35
N ALA A 100 11.10 0.23 -0.55
CA ALA A 100 11.00 0.51 -1.98
C ALA A 100 9.66 0.05 -2.58
N GLY A 101 8.89 1.03 -3.06
CA GLY A 101 7.62 0.81 -3.75
C GLY A 101 6.42 0.47 -2.84
N VAL A 102 6.61 0.30 -1.53
CA VAL A 102 5.50 -0.01 -0.61
C VAL A 102 4.53 1.17 -0.52
N GLY A 103 5.06 2.39 -0.36
CA GLY A 103 4.24 3.60 -0.28
C GLY A 103 3.39 3.84 -1.54
N SER A 104 3.92 3.59 -2.74
CA SER A 104 3.17 3.77 -3.98
C SER A 104 2.08 2.70 -4.14
N GLN A 105 2.37 1.44 -3.82
CA GLN A 105 1.37 0.38 -3.83
C GLN A 105 0.25 0.65 -2.82
N TYR A 106 0.60 1.14 -1.64
CA TYR A 106 -0.37 1.50 -0.61
C TYR A 106 -1.34 2.60 -1.08
N LEU A 107 -0.84 3.64 -1.75
CA LEU A 107 -1.71 4.67 -2.32
C LEU A 107 -2.65 4.13 -3.41
N LEU A 108 -2.20 3.14 -4.20
CA LEU A 108 -3.06 2.49 -5.20
C LEU A 108 -4.19 1.68 -4.54
N VAL A 109 -3.93 1.02 -3.40
CA VAL A 109 -4.97 0.36 -2.60
C VAL A 109 -6.02 1.37 -2.15
N LEU A 110 -5.60 2.53 -1.63
CA LEU A 110 -6.55 3.57 -1.24
C LEU A 110 -7.36 4.09 -2.43
N ALA A 111 -6.73 4.30 -3.58
CA ALA A 111 -7.39 4.73 -4.80
C ALA A 111 -8.42 3.71 -5.33
N ASP A 112 -8.20 2.41 -5.09
CA ASP A 112 -9.11 1.35 -5.53
C ASP A 112 -10.36 1.23 -4.65
N TYR A 113 -10.23 1.46 -3.33
CA TYR A 113 -11.30 1.13 -2.37
C TYR A 113 -11.95 2.31 -1.68
N LEU A 114 -11.46 3.54 -1.86
CA LEU A 114 -12.16 4.71 -1.36
C LEU A 114 -13.51 4.92 -2.06
N PRO A 115 -14.52 5.48 -1.38
CA PRO A 115 -15.83 5.75 -1.97
C PRO A 115 -15.77 6.48 -3.33
N ASN A 116 -16.78 6.24 -4.17
CA ASN A 116 -16.86 6.84 -5.50
C ASN A 116 -16.88 8.38 -5.44
N GLY A 117 -16.20 9.01 -6.38
CA GLY A 117 -16.11 10.47 -6.48
C GLY A 117 -15.00 11.12 -5.65
N HIS A 118 -14.16 10.32 -4.97
CA HIS A 118 -12.97 10.84 -4.31
C HIS A 118 -11.99 11.49 -5.30
N SER A 119 -11.28 12.49 -4.81
CA SER A 119 -10.19 13.19 -5.47
C SER A 119 -8.82 12.68 -5.01
N GLN A 120 -7.75 13.14 -5.65
CA GLN A 120 -6.38 12.87 -5.19
C GLN A 120 -6.14 13.44 -3.79
N ASP A 121 -6.73 14.60 -3.48
CA ASP A 121 -6.61 15.23 -2.16
C ASP A 121 -7.28 14.40 -1.06
N ASP A 122 -8.39 13.71 -1.39
CA ASP A 122 -9.05 12.79 -0.46
C ASP A 122 -8.16 11.58 -0.13
N ILE A 123 -7.47 11.01 -1.12
CA ILE A 123 -6.50 9.93 -0.91
C ILE A 123 -5.39 10.39 0.05
N VAL A 124 -4.85 11.59 -0.17
CA VAL A 124 -3.81 12.18 0.69
C VAL A 124 -4.33 12.41 2.10
N ALA A 125 -5.53 12.98 2.23
CA ALA A 125 -6.16 13.24 3.53
C ALA A 125 -6.44 11.95 4.32
N VAL A 126 -6.94 10.91 3.65
CA VAL A 126 -7.16 9.59 4.24
C VAL A 126 -5.84 8.96 4.67
N ASN A 127 -4.82 8.98 3.81
CA ASN A 127 -3.50 8.44 4.12
C ASN A 127 -2.89 9.14 5.36
N ALA A 128 -3.01 10.46 5.45
CA ALA A 128 -2.55 11.25 6.61
C ALA A 128 -3.39 10.98 7.87
N ARG A 129 -4.67 10.65 7.74
CA ARG A 129 -5.51 10.23 8.88
C ARG A 129 -5.11 8.85 9.39
N LEU A 130 -4.90 7.88 8.50
CA LEU A 130 -4.42 6.54 8.84
C LEU A 130 -3.06 6.61 9.56
N HIS A 131 -2.18 7.51 9.12
CA HIS A 131 -0.90 7.73 9.76
C HIS A 131 -1.01 8.18 11.23
N ARG A 132 -1.99 9.04 11.50
CA ARG A 132 -2.19 9.64 12.83
C ARG A 132 -2.92 8.73 13.81
N LEU A 133 -3.36 7.54 13.41
CA LEU A 133 -4.00 6.60 14.33
C LEU A 133 -3.03 6.23 15.47
N GLU A 134 -3.53 6.13 16.69
CA GLU A 134 -2.73 5.57 17.77
C GLU A 134 -2.54 4.06 17.58
N SER A 135 -1.51 3.47 18.18
CA SER A 135 -1.22 2.04 18.03
C SER A 135 -2.40 1.16 18.41
N GLN A 136 -3.17 1.54 19.44
CA GLN A 136 -4.37 0.79 19.84
C GLN A 136 -5.51 0.92 18.82
N GLN A 137 -5.69 2.11 18.23
CA GLN A 137 -6.70 2.33 17.19
C GLN A 137 -6.35 1.59 15.91
N LEU A 138 -5.06 1.51 15.56
CA LEU A 138 -4.61 0.76 14.39
C LEU A 138 -4.95 -0.73 14.50
N LEU A 139 -4.99 -1.30 15.71
CA LEU A 139 -5.36 -2.71 15.91
C LEU A 139 -6.86 -2.98 15.70
N ASP A 140 -7.70 -1.95 15.75
CA ASP A 140 -9.14 -2.06 15.49
C ASP A 140 -9.44 -1.82 14.00
N LEU A 141 -9.81 -2.88 13.28
CA LEU A 141 -10.19 -2.79 11.86
C LEU A 141 -11.40 -1.88 11.63
N SER A 142 -12.25 -1.68 12.64
CA SER A 142 -13.40 -0.76 12.56
C SER A 142 -12.98 0.71 12.53
N ALA A 143 -11.87 1.04 13.21
CA ALA A 143 -11.27 2.38 13.15
C ALA A 143 -10.66 2.65 11.76
N ILE A 144 -10.00 1.65 11.17
CA ILE A 144 -9.49 1.72 9.80
C ILE A 144 -10.64 1.88 8.81
N LEU A 145 -11.70 1.09 8.96
CA LEU A 145 -12.90 1.18 8.13
C LEU A 145 -13.51 2.59 8.14
N SER A 146 -13.59 3.19 9.32
CA SER A 146 -14.06 4.55 9.52
C SER A 146 -13.14 5.57 8.85
N CYS A 147 -11.82 5.34 8.90
CA CYS A 147 -10.83 6.15 8.22
C CYS A 147 -10.87 6.02 6.69
N LEU A 148 -11.35 4.90 6.15
CA LEU A 148 -11.59 4.75 4.71
C LEU A 148 -12.94 5.35 4.29
N GLY A 149 -13.77 5.80 5.24
CA GLY A 149 -15.12 6.31 4.97
C GLY A 149 -16.13 5.22 4.61
N LEU A 150 -15.74 3.94 4.57
CA LEU A 150 -16.59 2.82 4.16
C LEU A 150 -17.70 2.51 5.18
N ALA A 151 -17.47 2.78 6.46
CA ALA A 151 -18.49 2.62 7.51
C ALA A 151 -19.71 3.53 7.26
N ALA A 152 -19.47 4.78 6.83
CA ALA A 152 -20.53 5.74 6.52
C ALA A 152 -21.37 5.35 5.29
N HIS A 153 -20.86 4.45 4.45
CA HIS A 153 -21.53 3.95 3.26
C HIS A 153 -22.25 2.61 3.51
N GLY A 154 -22.51 2.27 4.78
CA GLY A 154 -23.24 1.06 5.18
C GLY A 154 -22.42 -0.22 5.14
N GLY A 155 -21.11 -0.13 4.87
CA GLY A 155 -20.20 -1.26 4.89
C GLY A 155 -19.91 -1.73 6.32
N ASN A 156 -19.91 -3.04 6.52
CA ASN A 156 -19.28 -3.70 7.66
C ASN A 156 -18.06 -4.50 7.18
N LEU A 157 -17.30 -5.10 8.10
CA LEU A 157 -16.10 -5.86 7.75
C LEU A 157 -16.37 -7.05 6.82
N ASP A 158 -17.56 -7.65 6.89
CA ASP A 158 -17.91 -8.85 6.12
C ASP A 158 -18.62 -8.48 4.79
N SER A 159 -18.75 -7.19 4.49
CA SER A 159 -19.34 -6.70 3.24
C SER A 159 -18.40 -6.96 2.07
N ALA A 160 -18.93 -7.49 0.98
CA ALA A 160 -18.21 -7.59 -0.29
C ALA A 160 -17.94 -6.18 -0.86
N ILE A 161 -16.77 -6.00 -1.46
CA ILE A 161 -16.39 -4.75 -2.13
C ILE A 161 -15.59 -5.05 -3.38
N THR A 162 -15.98 -4.46 -4.51
CA THR A 162 -15.31 -4.69 -5.79
C THR A 162 -14.22 -3.64 -6.03
N THR A 163 -13.04 -4.09 -6.44
CA THR A 163 -11.92 -3.21 -6.81
C THR A 163 -12.14 -2.48 -8.13
N ARG A 164 -11.64 -1.24 -8.21
CA ARG A 164 -11.57 -0.49 -9.49
C ARG A 164 -10.48 -1.02 -10.42
N GLY A 165 -9.50 -1.75 -9.88
CA GLY A 165 -8.43 -2.38 -10.65
C GLY A 165 -7.25 -1.47 -11.00
N ILE A 166 -7.17 -0.27 -10.44
CA ILE A 166 -6.08 0.68 -10.65
C ILE A 166 -4.74 0.04 -10.29
N ARG A 167 -4.65 -0.63 -9.13
CA ARG A 167 -3.42 -1.33 -8.70
C ARG A 167 -3.02 -2.44 -9.66
N GLN A 168 -3.99 -3.22 -10.14
CA GLN A 168 -3.73 -4.32 -11.06
C GLN A 168 -3.28 -3.82 -12.44
N LEU A 169 -3.87 -2.74 -12.94
CA LEU A 169 -3.44 -2.12 -14.19
C LEU A 169 -2.01 -1.57 -14.12
N HIS A 170 -1.56 -1.06 -12.97
CA HIS A 170 -0.17 -0.60 -12.79
C HIS A 170 0.86 -1.74 -12.86
N LYS A 171 0.44 -3.01 -12.67
CA LYS A 171 1.32 -4.17 -12.88
C LYS A 171 1.56 -4.47 -14.36
N ILE A 172 0.75 -3.92 -15.28
CA ILE A 172 0.93 -4.11 -16.72
C ILE A 172 2.09 -3.25 -17.20
N PRO A 173 3.20 -3.84 -17.68
CA PRO A 173 4.37 -3.07 -18.07
C PRO A 173 4.07 -2.04 -19.15
N ARG A 174 4.65 -0.84 -19.00
CA ARG A 174 4.60 0.25 -20.00
C ARG A 174 3.19 0.80 -20.27
N LEU A 175 2.22 0.55 -19.39
CA LEU A 175 0.89 1.14 -19.50
C LEU A 175 0.89 2.57 -18.91
N PRO A 176 0.62 3.63 -19.69
CA PRO A 176 0.64 4.99 -19.17
C PRO A 176 -0.51 5.27 -18.19
N ASN A 177 -0.27 6.05 -17.14
CA ASN A 177 -1.28 6.42 -16.14
C ASN A 177 -2.55 7.05 -16.75
N LEU A 178 -2.41 7.84 -17.81
CA LEU A 178 -3.55 8.42 -18.53
C LEU A 178 -4.48 7.32 -19.09
N ILE A 179 -3.91 6.22 -19.58
CA ILE A 179 -4.70 5.09 -20.10
C ILE A 179 -5.35 4.32 -18.95
N ILE A 180 -4.64 4.10 -17.84
CA ILE A 180 -5.21 3.48 -16.63
C ILE A 180 -6.45 4.24 -16.18
N HIS A 181 -6.34 5.57 -16.04
CA HIS A 181 -7.46 6.42 -15.64
C HIS A 181 -8.63 6.33 -16.63
N ARG A 182 -8.37 6.31 -17.94
CA ARG A 182 -9.42 6.17 -18.96
C ARG A 182 -10.11 4.80 -18.93
N LEU A 183 -9.37 3.72 -18.69
CA LEU A 183 -9.91 2.37 -18.53
C LEU A 183 -10.82 2.31 -17.30
N VAL A 184 -10.35 2.79 -16.17
CA VAL A 184 -11.12 2.80 -14.92
C VAL A 184 -12.39 3.63 -15.07
N ASN A 185 -12.32 4.80 -15.72
CA ASN A 185 -13.50 5.62 -15.98
C ASN A 185 -14.50 4.95 -16.95
N ARG A 186 -14.01 4.14 -17.91
CA ARG A 186 -14.87 3.46 -18.89
C ARG A 186 -15.57 2.24 -18.30
N PHE A 187 -14.83 1.38 -17.59
CA PHE A 187 -15.31 0.08 -17.13
C PHE A 187 -15.79 0.10 -15.67
N GLY A 188 -15.25 0.99 -14.85
CA GLY A 188 -15.61 1.19 -13.45
C GLY A 188 -14.97 0.19 -12.50
N THR A 189 -14.93 -1.10 -12.85
CA THR A 189 -14.45 -2.17 -11.97
C THR A 189 -13.53 -3.15 -12.70
N LEU A 190 -12.65 -3.81 -11.94
CA LEU A 190 -11.74 -4.83 -12.49
C LEU A 190 -12.47 -6.00 -13.15
N PRO A 191 -13.54 -6.60 -12.57
CA PRO A 191 -14.23 -7.71 -13.23
C PRO A 191 -14.82 -7.32 -14.60
N ARG A 192 -15.32 -6.08 -14.73
CA ARG A 192 -15.80 -5.56 -16.02
C ARG A 192 -14.67 -5.38 -17.03
N MET A 193 -13.47 -4.98 -16.59
CA MET A 193 -12.29 -4.92 -17.45
C MET A 193 -11.82 -6.31 -17.86
N LEU A 194 -11.82 -7.28 -16.95
CA LEU A 194 -11.45 -8.66 -17.23
C LEU A 194 -12.37 -9.31 -18.26
N ALA A 195 -13.68 -9.02 -18.20
CA ALA A 195 -14.67 -9.50 -19.15
C ALA A 195 -14.67 -8.76 -20.51
N ALA A 196 -13.93 -7.65 -20.63
CA ALA A 196 -13.94 -6.83 -21.84
C ALA A 196 -13.15 -7.48 -22.99
N ASP A 197 -13.75 -7.49 -24.18
CA ASP A 197 -13.07 -7.92 -25.40
C ASP A 197 -12.10 -6.85 -25.94
N GLN A 198 -11.30 -7.21 -26.95
CA GLN A 198 -10.32 -6.31 -27.54
C GLN A 198 -10.98 -5.09 -28.22
N GLU A 199 -12.15 -5.27 -28.86
CA GLU A 199 -12.86 -4.18 -29.53
C GLU A 199 -13.37 -3.14 -28.52
N GLN A 200 -13.88 -3.59 -27.38
CA GLN A 200 -14.34 -2.74 -26.28
C GLN A 200 -13.18 -1.94 -25.68
N LEU A 201 -12.00 -2.54 -25.55
CA LEU A 201 -10.80 -1.82 -25.10
C LEU A 201 -10.35 -0.77 -26.12
N MET A 202 -10.43 -1.06 -27.42
CA MET A 202 -10.10 -0.10 -28.48
C MET A 202 -11.02 1.11 -28.54
N ARG A 203 -12.23 1.03 -27.96
CA ARG A 203 -13.14 2.18 -27.82
C ARG A 203 -12.66 3.19 -26.78
N VAL A 204 -11.67 2.85 -25.96
CA VAL A 204 -11.07 3.77 -25.00
C VAL A 204 -10.10 4.69 -25.73
N GLU A 205 -10.27 6.00 -25.55
CA GLU A 205 -9.45 6.99 -26.22
C GLU A 205 -7.95 6.76 -25.95
N GLY A 206 -7.14 6.72 -27.00
CA GLY A 206 -5.72 6.42 -26.90
C GLY A 206 -5.38 4.94 -26.76
N VAL A 207 -6.35 4.02 -26.84
CA VAL A 207 -6.09 2.57 -26.90
C VAL A 207 -6.24 2.10 -28.34
N GLY A 208 -5.13 2.06 -29.08
CA GLY A 208 -5.08 1.42 -30.40
C GLY A 208 -4.97 -0.10 -30.31
N GLU A 209 -5.02 -0.79 -31.44
CA GLU A 209 -5.00 -2.26 -31.55
C GLU A 209 -3.85 -2.90 -30.75
N HIS A 210 -2.62 -2.47 -30.97
CA HIS A 210 -1.44 -3.00 -30.27
C HIS A 210 -1.55 -2.82 -28.74
N ARG A 211 -2.07 -1.68 -28.28
CA ARG A 211 -2.23 -1.42 -26.84
C ARG A 211 -3.39 -2.22 -26.24
N ALA A 212 -4.48 -2.40 -26.98
CA ALA A 212 -5.59 -3.25 -26.57
C ALA A 212 -5.12 -4.71 -26.40
N GLN A 213 -4.28 -5.20 -27.30
CA GLN A 213 -3.66 -6.51 -27.18
C GLN A 213 -2.76 -6.60 -25.93
N LEU A 214 -1.87 -5.62 -25.71
CA LEU A 214 -1.02 -5.59 -24.50
C LEU A 214 -1.84 -5.58 -23.20
N ILE A 215 -2.93 -4.80 -23.15
CA ILE A 215 -3.83 -4.75 -22.00
C ILE A 215 -4.51 -6.10 -21.83
N ARG A 216 -5.04 -6.71 -22.89
CA ARG A 216 -5.67 -8.03 -22.82
C ARG A 216 -4.73 -9.10 -22.31
N GLU A 217 -3.54 -9.18 -22.86
CA GLU A 217 -2.51 -10.13 -22.42
C GLU A 217 -2.10 -9.87 -20.96
N GLY A 218 -1.99 -8.61 -20.56
CA GLY A 218 -1.73 -8.22 -19.17
C GLY A 218 -2.82 -8.70 -18.22
N LEU A 219 -4.08 -8.43 -18.55
CA LEU A 219 -5.25 -8.88 -17.78
C LEU A 219 -5.35 -10.40 -17.71
N THR A 220 -5.09 -11.11 -18.81
CA THR A 220 -5.07 -12.58 -18.82
C THR A 220 -3.94 -13.14 -17.95
N ARG A 221 -2.74 -12.57 -18.00
CA ARG A 221 -1.65 -12.99 -17.10
C ARG A 221 -1.98 -12.80 -15.63
N LEU A 222 -2.67 -11.72 -15.27
CA LEU A 222 -3.13 -11.50 -13.90
C LEU A 222 -4.10 -12.59 -13.43
N THR A 223 -5.00 -13.04 -14.31
CA THR A 223 -5.91 -14.15 -14.02
C THR A 223 -5.20 -15.50 -13.92
N GLU A 224 -4.19 -15.74 -14.74
CA GLU A 224 -3.41 -16.97 -14.68
C GLU A 224 -2.56 -17.03 -13.40
N SER A 225 -1.93 -15.91 -13.01
CA SER A 225 -1.15 -15.85 -11.77
C SER A 225 -2.01 -16.09 -10.53
N SER A 226 -3.23 -15.56 -10.48
CA SER A 226 -4.11 -15.78 -9.31
C SER A 226 -4.55 -17.24 -9.19
N VAL A 227 -4.73 -17.95 -10.30
CA VAL A 227 -5.13 -19.37 -10.28
C VAL A 227 -3.99 -20.27 -9.79
N LEU A 228 -2.74 -19.92 -10.07
CA LEU A 228 -1.56 -20.69 -9.67
C LEU A 228 -1.18 -20.52 -8.18
N GLU A 229 -1.76 -19.54 -7.50
CA GLU A 229 -1.49 -19.23 -6.09
C GLU A 229 -2.46 -19.92 -5.11
N HIS A 230 -3.42 -20.69 -5.65
CA HIS A 230 -4.26 -21.65 -4.90
C HIS A 230 -3.59 -23.01 -4.75
#